data_AF-A0A7S0LUW9-F1
#
_entry.id   AF-A0A7S0LUW9-F1
#
_cell.length_a   1.000
_cell.length_b   1.000
_cell.length_c   1.000
_cell.angle_alpha   90.00
_cell.angle_beta   90.00
_cell.angle_gamma   90.00
#
_symmetry.space_group_name_H-M   'P 1'
#
loop_
_entity.id
_entity.type
_entity.pdbx_description
1 polymer ?
#
loop_
_entity_poly.entity_id
_entity_poly.type
_entity_poly.pdbx_seq_one_letter_code
_entity_poly.pdbx_strand_id
1 'polypeptide(L)'
;WIADSFPHAYDHCSGTPGCMVQGDSCLCDVDVRTETVFTQRIPTALEVEQALLIGAPNPATLDNYLRCTTFSCLADRSLAMYSPGGAQTLDERTIFRVVFNGTRLVYLANKQST
;
A
#
# COMPACT_ATOMS: atom_id res chain seq x y z
N TRP A 1 23.40 -0.35 -11.44
CA TRP A 1 23.04 -0.12 -12.84
C TRP A 1 24.15 0.64 -13.53
N ILE A 2 24.89 0.01 -14.43
CA ILE A 2 25.81 0.73 -15.33
C ILE A 2 25.02 1.00 -16.61
N ALA A 3 24.85 2.27 -16.96
CA ALA A 3 24.18 2.72 -18.20
C ALA A 3 22.79 2.08 -18.44
N ASP A 4 21.98 1.96 -17.38
CA ASP A 4 20.61 1.39 -17.42
C ASP A 4 20.49 -0.04 -17.99
N SER A 5 21.60 -0.78 -18.07
CA SER A 5 21.60 -2.16 -18.54
C SER A 5 21.43 -3.14 -17.38
N PHE A 6 20.58 -4.16 -17.58
CA PHE A 6 20.39 -5.24 -16.61
C PHE A 6 21.70 -6.03 -16.45
N PRO A 7 22.19 -6.27 -15.21
CA PRO A 7 23.43 -7.02 -14.99
C PRO A 7 23.29 -8.48 -15.44
N HIS A 8 24.38 -9.08 -15.93
CA HIS A 8 24.32 -10.42 -16.50
C HIS A 8 24.91 -11.49 -15.58
N ALA A 9 24.43 -12.72 -15.67
CA ALA A 9 25.00 -13.80 -14.86
C ALA A 9 26.49 -14.07 -15.18
N TYR A 10 26.86 -13.96 -16.46
CA TYR A 10 28.22 -14.26 -16.93
C TYR A 10 29.28 -13.23 -16.50
N ASP A 11 28.88 -12.03 -16.10
CA ASP A 11 29.78 -10.98 -15.59
C ASP A 11 29.74 -10.87 -14.05
N HIS A 12 29.24 -11.91 -13.38
CA HIS A 12 29.02 -11.94 -11.94
C HIS A 12 28.14 -10.77 -11.45
N CYS A 13 27.08 -10.46 -12.21
CA CYS A 13 26.18 -9.35 -11.94
C CYS A 13 26.91 -8.00 -11.84
N SER A 14 27.94 -7.84 -12.67
CA SER A 14 28.89 -6.73 -12.70
C SER A 14 29.51 -6.40 -11.33
N GLY A 15 29.58 -7.38 -10.41
CA GLY A 15 30.06 -7.18 -9.04
C GLY A 15 29.19 -6.22 -8.21
N THR A 16 27.92 -6.03 -8.59
CA THR A 16 27.01 -5.12 -7.90
C THR A 16 26.73 -5.64 -6.47
N PRO A 17 27.02 -4.86 -5.41
CA PRO A 17 26.71 -5.27 -4.04
C PRO A 17 25.22 -5.57 -3.87
N GLY A 18 24.89 -6.68 -3.21
CA GLY A 18 23.51 -7.15 -3.06
C GLY A 18 22.94 -7.90 -4.26
N CYS A 19 23.71 -8.10 -5.34
CA CYS A 19 23.31 -8.94 -6.46
C CYS A 19 24.05 -10.28 -6.47
N MET A 20 23.31 -11.37 -6.66
CA MET A 20 23.86 -12.72 -6.80
C MET A 20 23.41 -13.35 -8.13
N VAL A 21 24.29 -14.17 -8.71
CA VAL A 21 23.97 -14.95 -9.90
C VAL A 21 22.98 -16.07 -9.51
N GLN A 22 21.87 -16.15 -10.23
CA GLN A 22 20.85 -17.17 -10.07
C GLN A 22 20.56 -17.80 -11.43
N GLY A 23 21.20 -18.95 -11.69
CA GLY A 23 21.22 -19.58 -13.01
C GLY A 23 21.84 -18.65 -14.06
N ASP A 24 21.07 -18.36 -15.11
CA ASP A 24 21.45 -17.45 -16.20
C ASP A 24 21.02 -15.99 -15.95
N SER A 25 20.56 -15.67 -14.74
CA SER A 25 20.06 -14.35 -14.36
C SER A 25 20.77 -13.76 -13.14
N CYS A 26 20.53 -12.48 -12.87
CA CYS A 26 20.98 -11.79 -11.67
C CYS A 26 19.79 -11.51 -10.76
N LEU A 27 19.87 -11.97 -9.52
CA LEU A 27 18.93 -11.64 -8.46
C LEU A 27 19.58 -10.59 -7.56
N CYS A 28 19.01 -9.39 -7.56
CA CYS A 28 19.45 -8.30 -6.70
C CYS A 28 18.54 -8.14 -5.50
N ASP A 29 19.11 -7.73 -4.38
CA ASP A 29 18.40 -7.26 -3.22
C ASP A 29 17.46 -6.12 -3.65
N VAL A 30 16.18 -6.30 -3.36
CA VAL A 30 15.16 -5.27 -3.55
C VAL A 30 14.76 -4.74 -2.19
N ASP A 31 14.93 -3.44 -1.99
CA ASP A 31 14.39 -2.74 -0.83
C ASP A 31 12.99 -2.26 -1.20
N VAL A 32 11.97 -2.78 -0.51
CA VAL A 32 10.59 -2.31 -0.67
C VAL A 32 10.27 -1.40 0.49
N ARG A 33 10.15 -0.10 0.22
CA ARG A 33 9.75 0.87 1.24
C ARG A 33 8.27 1.14 1.12
N THR A 34 7.62 1.20 2.28
CA THR A 34 6.22 1.60 2.34
C THR A 34 6.08 2.88 3.14
N GLU A 35 5.37 3.84 2.59
CA GLU A 35 5.07 5.12 3.25
C GLU A 35 3.58 5.27 3.46
N THR A 36 3.19 5.95 4.54
CA THR A 36 1.78 6.29 4.80
C THR A 36 1.37 7.44 3.89
N VAL A 37 0.26 7.28 3.17
CA VAL A 37 -0.19 8.29 2.18
C VAL A 37 -0.98 9.40 2.86
N PHE A 38 -1.99 9.05 3.66
CA PHE A 38 -2.83 10.01 4.38
C PHE A 38 -2.47 10.05 5.87
N THR A 39 -2.21 11.25 6.41
CA THR A 39 -1.79 11.42 7.82
C THR A 39 -2.54 12.55 8.55
N GLN A 40 -3.03 13.56 7.83
CA GLN A 40 -3.55 14.79 8.45
C GLN A 40 -5.08 14.84 8.56
N ARG A 41 -5.79 14.37 7.53
CA ARG A 41 -7.25 14.40 7.47
C ARG A 41 -7.80 13.16 6.80
N ILE A 42 -9.04 12.83 7.16
CA ILE A 42 -9.78 11.78 6.46
C ILE A 42 -9.96 12.21 4.99
N PRO A 43 -9.48 11.42 4.03
CA PRO A 43 -9.63 11.73 2.61
C PRO A 43 -11.07 11.51 2.14
N THR A 44 -11.37 11.99 0.94
CA THR A 44 -12.59 11.61 0.21
C THR A 44 -12.41 10.25 -0.48
N ALA A 45 -13.51 9.60 -0.87
CA ALA A 45 -13.41 8.36 -1.63
C ALA A 45 -12.62 8.49 -2.95
N LEU A 46 -12.75 9.63 -3.66
CA LEU A 46 -12.02 9.88 -4.90
C LEU A 46 -10.50 10.03 -4.66
N GLU A 47 -10.10 10.73 -3.59
CA GLU A 47 -8.69 10.85 -3.23
C GLU A 47 -8.08 9.50 -2.88
N VAL A 48 -8.82 8.66 -2.16
CA VAL A 48 -8.41 7.29 -1.83
C VAL A 48 -8.22 6.46 -3.10
N GLU A 49 -9.18 6.52 -4.04
CA GLU A 49 -9.11 5.78 -5.30
C GLU A 49 -7.92 6.20 -6.18
N GLN A 50 -7.59 7.49 -6.20
CA GLN A 50 -6.48 8.02 -7.01
C GLN A 50 -5.11 7.78 -6.38
N ALA A 51 -5.00 7.81 -5.05
CA ALA A 51 -3.73 7.75 -4.36
C ALA A 51 -3.33 6.33 -3.91
N LEU A 52 -4.30 5.47 -3.58
CA LEU A 52 -4.02 4.15 -3.02
C LEU A 52 -4.17 3.05 -4.08
N LEU A 53 -3.07 2.38 -4.37
CA LEU A 53 -3.02 1.28 -5.34
C LEU A 53 -2.83 -0.09 -4.68
N ILE A 54 -2.51 -0.11 -3.39
CA ILE A 54 -2.27 -1.33 -2.63
C ILE A 54 -3.57 -1.81 -2.01
N GLY A 55 -3.98 -3.02 -2.37
CA GLY A 55 -5.13 -3.68 -1.75
C GLY A 55 -4.88 -4.02 -0.29
N ALA A 56 -5.95 -4.02 0.51
CA ALA A 56 -5.93 -4.50 1.89
C ALA A 56 -6.82 -5.75 2.04
N PRO A 57 -6.55 -6.61 3.04
CA PRO A 57 -7.48 -7.65 3.43
C PRO A 57 -8.82 -7.07 3.87
N ASN A 58 -9.88 -7.86 3.78
CA ASN A 58 -11.17 -7.47 4.35
C ASN A 58 -11.02 -7.29 5.88
N PRO A 59 -11.33 -6.12 6.45
CA PRO A 59 -11.18 -5.88 7.89
C PRO A 59 -11.91 -6.90 8.78
N ALA A 60 -12.99 -7.51 8.29
CA ALA A 60 -13.72 -8.55 9.02
C ALA A 60 -12.92 -9.84 9.25
N THR A 61 -11.82 -10.05 8.52
CA THR A 61 -10.91 -11.19 8.69
C THR A 61 -9.68 -10.85 9.53
N LEU A 62 -9.56 -9.61 9.99
CA LEU A 62 -8.43 -9.13 10.78
C LEU A 62 -8.85 -8.94 12.23
N ASP A 63 -8.02 -9.42 13.15
CA ASP A 63 -8.26 -9.22 14.57
C ASP A 63 -8.15 -7.73 14.94
N ASN A 64 -9.04 -7.28 15.81
CA ASN A 64 -9.05 -5.93 16.38
C ASN A 64 -9.27 -4.79 15.36
N TYR A 65 -9.63 -5.06 14.09
CA TYR A 65 -10.03 -4.01 13.16
C TYR A 65 -11.49 -3.66 13.33
N LEU A 66 -11.77 -2.40 13.66
CA LEU A 66 -13.13 -1.89 13.79
C LEU A 66 -13.35 -0.73 12.82
N ARG A 67 -14.59 -0.56 12.38
CA ARG A 67 -14.99 0.59 11.59
C ARG A 67 -14.92 1.83 12.48
N CYS A 68 -14.30 2.90 11.99
CA CYS A 68 -14.40 4.19 12.63
C CYS A 68 -15.82 4.76 12.46
N THR A 69 -16.45 5.10 13.59
CA THR A 69 -17.85 5.60 13.64
C THR A 69 -17.94 7.03 14.16
N THR A 70 -16.82 7.74 14.30
CA THR A 70 -16.83 9.16 14.66
C THR A 70 -17.46 10.00 13.55
N PHE A 71 -17.92 11.20 13.89
CA PHE A 71 -18.61 12.09 12.94
C PHE A 71 -17.77 12.36 11.67
N SER A 72 -16.47 12.60 11.82
CA SER A 72 -15.54 12.82 10.71
C SER A 72 -15.40 11.59 9.80
N CYS A 73 -15.35 10.38 10.37
CA CYS A 73 -15.29 9.13 9.61
C CYS A 73 -16.57 8.80 8.85
N LEU A 74 -17.70 9.37 9.27
CA LEU A 74 -19.01 9.16 8.66
C LEU A 74 -19.44 10.32 7.75
N ALA A 75 -18.61 11.36 7.61
CA ALA A 75 -18.91 12.53 6.79
C ALA A 75 -19.08 12.18 5.31
N ASP A 76 -18.26 11.26 4.80
CA ASP A 76 -18.38 10.72 3.45
C ASP A 76 -19.01 9.32 3.51
N ARG A 77 -20.23 9.16 2.98
CA ARG A 77 -20.94 7.88 2.96
C ARG A 77 -20.38 6.88 1.93
N SER A 78 -19.63 7.36 0.95
CA SER A 78 -18.99 6.53 -0.08
C SER A 78 -17.66 5.94 0.39
N LEU A 79 -17.16 6.39 1.53
CA LEU A 79 -15.97 5.91 2.19
C LEU A 79 -16.34 5.18 3.50
N ALA A 80 -15.62 4.12 3.82
CA ALA A 80 -15.55 3.64 5.20
C ALA A 80 -14.10 3.41 5.62
N MET A 81 -13.75 3.90 6.80
CA MET A 81 -12.42 3.77 7.38
C MET A 81 -12.44 2.69 8.46
N TYR A 82 -11.40 1.87 8.46
CA TYR A 82 -11.17 0.81 9.43
C TYR A 82 -9.75 0.92 9.96
N SER A 83 -9.60 0.66 11.25
CA SER A 83 -8.32 0.74 11.94
C SER A 83 -8.35 -0.14 13.18
N PRO A 84 -7.18 -0.49 13.74
CA PRO A 84 -7.11 -1.16 15.03
C PRO A 84 -7.89 -0.40 16.11
N GLY A 85 -8.83 -1.06 16.78
CA GLY A 85 -9.70 -0.46 17.80
C GLY A 85 -10.68 0.60 17.28
N GLY A 86 -10.76 0.83 15.97
CA GLY A 86 -11.64 1.86 15.38
C GLY A 86 -11.13 3.29 15.60
N ALA A 87 -9.83 3.46 15.85
CA ALA A 87 -9.18 4.76 16.02
C ALA A 87 -9.34 5.66 14.80
N GLN A 88 -9.39 6.97 15.02
CA GLN A 88 -9.43 7.97 13.94
C GLN A 88 -8.04 8.30 13.38
N THR A 89 -6.97 7.87 14.05
CA THR A 89 -5.59 8.12 13.63
C THR A 89 -5.33 7.48 12.27
N LEU A 90 -4.78 8.27 11.35
CA LEU A 90 -4.38 7.80 10.03
C LEU A 90 -2.92 7.39 10.07
N ASP A 91 -2.70 6.10 9.93
CA ASP A 91 -1.39 5.48 9.86
C ASP A 91 -1.39 4.42 8.74
N GLU A 92 -0.27 3.74 8.58
CA GLU A 92 -0.10 2.67 7.60
C GLU A 92 -1.06 1.47 7.81
N ARG A 93 -1.64 1.33 9.01
CA ARG A 93 -2.60 0.27 9.36
C ARG A 93 -4.03 0.71 9.08
N THR A 94 -4.24 1.90 8.55
CA THR A 94 -5.58 2.35 8.17
C THR A 94 -5.99 1.68 6.86
N ILE A 95 -7.20 1.13 6.84
CA ILE A 95 -7.81 0.53 5.67
C ILE A 95 -9.02 1.37 5.26
N PHE A 96 -9.09 1.70 3.99
CA PHE A 96 -10.22 2.39 3.41
C PHE A 96 -11.03 1.44 2.53
N ARG A 97 -12.35 1.52 2.64
CA ARG A 97 -13.29 0.85 1.75
C ARG A 97 -13.95 1.88 0.87
N VAL A 98 -13.80 1.72 -0.45
CA VAL A 98 -14.36 2.59 -1.48
C VAL A 98 -15.00 1.77 -2.59
N VAL A 99 -15.82 2.41 -3.41
CA VAL A 99 -16.30 1.85 -4.67
C VAL A 99 -15.37 2.32 -5.79
N PHE A 100 -14.41 1.48 -6.15
CA PHE A 100 -13.44 1.72 -7.22
C PHE A 100 -14.12 1.71 -8.59
N ASN A 101 -13.79 2.69 -9.43
CA ASN A 101 -14.38 2.94 -10.75
C ASN A 101 -15.92 2.91 -10.72
N GLY A 102 -16.54 3.36 -9.62
CA GLY A 102 -17.99 3.43 -9.45
C GLY A 102 -18.73 2.09 -9.43
N THR A 103 -18.05 0.95 -9.51
CA THR A 103 -18.69 -0.37 -9.67
C THR A 103 -18.21 -1.42 -8.69
N ARG A 104 -16.95 -1.36 -8.24
CA ARG A 104 -16.34 -2.43 -7.44
C ARG A 104 -16.00 -1.97 -6.04
N LEU A 105 -16.61 -2.58 -5.04
CA LEU A 105 -16.20 -2.36 -3.66
C LEU A 105 -14.83 -3.02 -3.40
N VAL A 106 -13.87 -2.23 -2.93
CA VAL A 106 -12.50 -2.66 -2.62
C VAL A 106 -12.06 -2.15 -1.26
N TYR A 107 -11.06 -2.82 -0.71
CA TYR A 107 -10.34 -2.37 0.48
C TYR A 107 -8.92 -1.99 0.06
N LEU A 108 -8.49 -0.80 0.42
CA LEU A 108 -7.19 -0.23 0.07
C LEU A 108 -6.42 0.10 1.34
N ALA A 109 -5.14 -0.25 1.36
CA ALA A 109 -4.24 0.06 2.45
C ALA A 109 -3.76 1.51 2.32
N ASN A 110 -3.66 2.24 3.43
CA ASN A 110 -3.09 3.59 3.48
C ASN A 110 -1.56 3.57 3.33
N LYS A 111 -1.08 2.93 2.26
CA LYS A 111 0.33 2.75 1.95
C LYS A 111 0.58 2.94 0.47
N GLN A 112 1.74 3.48 0.15
CA GLN A 112 2.33 3.43 -1.18
C GLN A 112 3.64 2.65 -1.12
N SER A 113 3.96 1.93 -2.19
CA SER A 113 5.29 1.33 -2.38
C SER A 113 6.16 2.37 -3.08
N THR A 114 7.34 2.64 -2.53
CA THR A 114 8.35 3.52 -3.11
C THR A 114 9.62 2.75 -3.46
#